data_AF-A0A523UP26-F1
#
_entry.id   AF-A0A523UP26-F1
#
_cell.length_a   1.000
_cell.length_b   1.000
_cell.length_c   1.000
_cell.angle_alpha   90.00
_cell.angle_beta   90.00
_cell.angle_gamma   90.00
#
_symmetry.space_group_name_H-M   'P 1'
#
loop_
_entity.id
_entity.type
_entity.pdbx_description
1 polymer ?
#
loop_
_entity_poly.entity_id
_entity_poly.type
_entity_poly.pdbx_seq_one_letter_code
_entity_poly.pdbx_strand_id
1 'polypeptide(L)'
;MTVRQTGQFGDALIVFADIIGSSKYSAILGYQEYAKRLIEFQELFRSLGRRYFPEPEDKTVDYCHVDARADEGIVFVACPQKDRQEKQARLVMRAIEFLYHLKARLRFRSAPESGDAPRRFDVGAGVHWGPVVLTISRENNRSTIAGMEGYAINYAKRVESCSRQGEHSAILLSSEASKSLEFYPIVLSSLRGGLKGIDENVELYEVESGLFDHLELRQDDEDDGLLIREAERLCREPISIDSQWIKALTVSVLECELTGTDIPDERRRYRNLQYKMAWHSAKEHDPILIYLRGRECRESKQWSREIRHYRDILKKHPHFVHARLLMVKACWNLAQQPSEKQDILFVRDIAKEFLERYDHFLNDEERKEFKSLLETTANPDTKKRHQQAKGSAGK
;
A
#
# COMPACT_ATOMS: atom_id res chain seq x y z
N MET A 1 -35.32 -0.61 -25.83
CA MET A 1 -35.06 -2.03 -25.47
C MET A 1 -33.55 -2.19 -25.42
N THR A 2 -32.96 -2.20 -24.23
CA THR A 2 -31.50 -2.22 -24.04
C THR A 2 -30.99 -3.64 -24.26
N VAL A 3 -30.27 -3.88 -25.37
CA VAL A 3 -29.67 -5.19 -25.65
C VAL A 3 -28.35 -5.27 -24.89
N ARG A 4 -28.24 -6.19 -23.92
CA ARG A 4 -26.98 -6.51 -23.24
C ARG A 4 -26.26 -7.58 -24.06
N GLN A 5 -25.06 -7.27 -24.55
CA GLN A 5 -24.18 -8.26 -25.21
C GLN A 5 -22.96 -8.54 -24.32
N THR A 6 -22.53 -9.79 -24.24
CA THR A 6 -21.24 -10.19 -23.68
C THR A 6 -20.16 -9.77 -24.67
N GLY A 7 -19.38 -8.74 -24.34
CA GLY A 7 -18.79 -7.90 -25.38
C GLY A 7 -17.28 -7.77 -25.42
N GLN A 8 -16.57 -7.88 -24.30
CA GLN A 8 -15.12 -7.60 -24.29
C GLN A 8 -14.44 -8.21 -23.06
N PHE A 9 -13.22 -8.71 -23.24
CA PHE A 9 -12.36 -9.12 -22.12
C PHE A 9 -11.55 -7.92 -21.65
N GLY A 10 -11.41 -7.80 -20.33
CA GLY A 10 -10.52 -6.82 -19.70
C GLY A 10 -10.01 -7.35 -18.37
N ASP A 11 -9.25 -6.53 -17.66
CA ASP A 11 -8.94 -6.77 -16.26
C ASP A 11 -9.63 -5.75 -15.38
N ALA A 12 -9.85 -6.14 -14.15
CA ALA A 12 -10.41 -5.26 -13.15
C ALA A 12 -9.65 -5.35 -11.83
N LEU A 13 -9.56 -4.19 -11.17
CA LEU A 13 -9.43 -4.12 -9.73
C LEU A 13 -10.79 -4.47 -9.12
N ILE A 14 -10.77 -5.37 -8.15
CA ILE A 14 -11.95 -5.86 -7.45
C ILE A 14 -11.66 -5.77 -5.96
N VAL A 15 -12.43 -4.97 -5.25
CA VAL A 15 -12.35 -4.82 -3.79
C VAL A 15 -13.68 -5.22 -3.19
N PHE A 16 -13.61 -6.09 -2.19
CA PHE A 16 -14.71 -6.35 -1.26
C PHE A 16 -14.26 -5.92 0.13
N ALA A 17 -15.16 -5.30 0.89
CA ALA A 17 -14.95 -4.93 2.27
C ALA A 17 -16.18 -5.33 3.10
N ASP A 18 -15.99 -5.94 4.25
CA ASP A 18 -17.07 -6.41 5.14
C ASP A 18 -16.80 -5.96 6.58
N ILE A 19 -17.86 -5.62 7.32
CA ILE A 19 -17.77 -5.32 8.74
C ILE A 19 -17.45 -6.62 9.50
N ILE A 20 -16.27 -6.68 10.10
CA ILE A 20 -15.83 -7.83 10.89
C ILE A 20 -16.75 -7.98 12.10
N GLY A 21 -17.36 -9.16 12.23
CA GLY A 21 -18.22 -9.46 13.37
C GLY A 21 -19.57 -8.74 13.34
N SER A 22 -20.01 -8.25 12.19
CA SER A 22 -21.33 -7.64 11.94
C SER A 22 -22.50 -8.34 12.69
N SER A 23 -22.57 -9.68 12.62
CA SER A 23 -23.60 -10.46 13.34
C SER A 23 -23.55 -10.35 14.87
N LYS A 24 -22.37 -10.10 15.45
CA LYS A 24 -22.23 -9.84 16.89
C LYS A 24 -22.71 -8.44 17.24
N TYR A 25 -22.43 -7.45 16.39
CA TYR A 25 -22.92 -6.09 16.58
C TYR A 25 -24.45 -6.02 16.53
N SER A 26 -25.07 -6.72 15.58
CA SER A 26 -26.54 -6.73 15.45
C SER A 26 -27.23 -7.35 16.67
N ALA A 27 -26.60 -8.33 17.31
CA ALA A 27 -27.10 -8.94 18.55
C ALA A 27 -27.03 -8.01 19.78
N ILE A 28 -26.11 -7.03 19.77
CA ILE A 28 -25.84 -6.16 20.94
C ILE A 28 -26.51 -4.79 20.82
N LEU A 29 -26.46 -4.15 19.64
CA LEU A 29 -26.89 -2.75 19.45
C LEU A 29 -28.41 -2.58 19.37
N GLY A 30 -29.17 -3.67 19.19
CA GLY A 30 -30.59 -3.59 18.85
C GLY A 30 -30.82 -3.11 17.41
N TYR A 31 -32.00 -3.39 16.86
CA TYR A 31 -32.25 -3.23 15.41
C TYR A 31 -32.09 -1.80 14.89
N GLN A 32 -32.53 -0.78 15.63
CA GLN A 32 -32.51 0.61 15.18
C GLN A 32 -31.10 1.19 15.14
N GLU A 33 -30.33 1.04 16.23
CA GLU A 33 -28.95 1.55 16.28
C GLU A 33 -28.05 0.78 15.30
N TYR A 34 -28.23 -0.55 15.19
CA TYR A 34 -27.51 -1.33 14.19
C TYR A 34 -27.81 -0.84 12.76
N ALA A 35 -29.07 -0.62 12.41
CA ALA A 35 -29.44 -0.11 11.08
C ALA A 35 -28.87 1.28 10.81
N LYS A 36 -28.91 2.18 11.80
CA LYS A 36 -28.30 3.51 11.70
C LYS A 36 -26.80 3.43 11.40
N ARG A 37 -26.08 2.62 12.17
CA ARG A 37 -24.63 2.40 12.00
C ARG A 37 -24.29 1.80 10.64
N LEU A 38 -25.15 0.92 10.13
CA LEU A 38 -25.00 0.31 8.81
C LEU A 38 -25.17 1.34 7.69
N ILE A 39 -26.15 2.24 7.81
CA ILE A 39 -26.36 3.34 6.87
C ILE A 39 -25.15 4.28 6.89
N GLU A 40 -24.65 4.66 8.07
CA GLU A 40 -23.45 5.49 8.23
C GLU A 40 -22.22 4.86 7.54
N PHE A 41 -22.02 3.54 7.71
CA PHE A 41 -20.97 2.80 7.01
C PHE A 41 -21.16 2.86 5.50
N GLN A 42 -22.35 2.58 4.99
CA GLN A 42 -22.60 2.56 3.55
C GLN A 42 -22.43 3.95 2.90
N GLU A 43 -22.88 5.01 3.57
CA GLU A 43 -22.70 6.39 3.11
C GLU A 43 -21.23 6.79 3.11
N LEU A 44 -20.49 6.44 4.16
CA LEU A 44 -19.06 6.66 4.25
C LEU A 44 -18.31 5.90 3.15
N PHE A 45 -18.61 4.61 2.95
CA PHE A 45 -17.99 3.78 1.92
C PHE A 45 -18.21 4.38 0.53
N ARG A 46 -19.46 4.75 0.19
CA ARG A 46 -19.78 5.33 -1.12
C ARG A 46 -19.12 6.70 -1.33
N SER A 47 -19.20 7.58 -0.34
CA SER A 47 -18.66 8.94 -0.45
C SER A 47 -17.13 8.94 -0.54
N LEU A 48 -16.46 8.16 0.30
CA LEU A 48 -15.00 8.00 0.26
C LEU A 48 -14.56 7.21 -0.96
N GLY A 49 -15.25 6.13 -1.32
CA GLY A 49 -14.91 5.31 -2.48
C GLY A 49 -15.02 6.09 -3.80
N ARG A 50 -16.01 6.99 -3.95
CA ARG A 50 -16.13 7.87 -5.14
C ARG A 50 -15.03 8.94 -5.23
N ARG A 51 -14.37 9.28 -4.13
CA ARG A 51 -13.19 10.16 -4.15
C ARG A 51 -11.99 9.42 -4.75
N TYR A 52 -11.70 8.22 -4.24
CA TYR A 52 -10.61 7.37 -4.72
C TYR A 52 -10.89 6.74 -6.10
N PHE A 53 -12.15 6.52 -6.44
CA PHE A 53 -12.56 5.87 -7.68
C PHE A 53 -13.71 6.65 -8.31
N PRO A 54 -13.40 7.84 -8.88
CA PRO A 54 -14.43 8.66 -9.53
C PRO A 54 -15.04 7.92 -10.72
N GLU A 55 -16.28 8.27 -11.05
CA GLU A 55 -16.89 7.75 -12.28
C GLU A 55 -16.08 8.20 -13.50
N PRO A 56 -15.82 7.29 -14.46
CA PRO A 56 -15.05 7.63 -15.64
C PRO A 56 -15.82 8.63 -16.51
N GLU A 57 -15.10 9.60 -17.06
CA GLU A 57 -15.66 10.58 -18.02
C GLU A 57 -16.18 9.88 -19.28
N ASP A 58 -15.49 8.82 -19.72
CA ASP A 58 -15.87 8.01 -20.87
C ASP A 58 -16.17 6.55 -20.47
N LYS A 59 -17.46 6.26 -20.26
CA LYS A 59 -17.99 4.92 -19.95
C LYS A 59 -17.91 3.93 -21.14
N THR A 60 -17.43 4.37 -22.30
CA THR A 60 -17.13 3.46 -23.43
C THR A 60 -15.74 2.84 -23.29
N VAL A 61 -14.85 3.48 -22.52
CA VAL A 61 -13.45 3.06 -22.37
C VAL A 61 -13.20 2.46 -20.99
N ASP A 62 -13.69 3.08 -19.92
CA ASP A 62 -13.44 2.61 -18.55
C ASP A 62 -14.76 2.32 -17.82
N TYR A 63 -14.67 1.48 -16.79
CA TYR A 63 -15.80 1.17 -15.91
C TYR A 63 -15.36 1.34 -14.46
N CYS A 64 -16.15 2.08 -13.69
CA CYS A 64 -16.01 2.19 -12.25
C CYS A 64 -17.38 2.00 -11.60
N HIS A 65 -17.43 1.17 -10.56
CA HIS A 65 -18.60 0.99 -9.72
C HIS A 65 -18.18 0.93 -8.26
N VAL A 66 -18.70 1.86 -7.48
CA VAL A 66 -18.53 1.94 -6.03
C VAL A 66 -19.92 1.90 -5.41
N ASP A 67 -20.17 0.89 -4.59
CA ASP A 67 -21.43 0.78 -3.85
C ASP A 67 -21.22 0.07 -2.51
N ALA A 68 -22.20 0.16 -1.64
CA ALA A 68 -22.25 -0.59 -0.40
C ALA A 68 -23.68 -1.05 -0.14
N ARG A 69 -23.85 -2.25 0.40
CA ARG A 69 -25.15 -2.81 0.75
C ARG A 69 -25.00 -3.75 1.93
N ALA A 70 -25.93 -3.62 2.87
CA ALA A 70 -25.83 -4.28 4.17
C ALA A 70 -24.47 -3.91 4.82
N ASP A 71 -23.71 -4.88 5.26
CA ASP A 71 -22.37 -4.78 5.85
C ASP A 71 -21.24 -4.85 4.81
N GLU A 72 -21.56 -5.06 3.53
CA GLU A 72 -20.59 -5.23 2.45
C GLU A 72 -20.43 -3.94 1.62
N GLY A 73 -19.19 -3.58 1.30
CA GLY A 73 -18.81 -2.54 0.34
C GLY A 73 -18.07 -3.16 -0.85
N ILE A 74 -18.33 -2.64 -2.05
CA ILE A 74 -17.74 -3.13 -3.31
C ILE A 74 -17.12 -1.98 -4.12
N VAL A 75 -15.92 -2.22 -4.65
CA VAL A 75 -15.29 -1.37 -5.66
C VAL A 75 -14.86 -2.21 -6.84
N PHE A 76 -15.35 -1.88 -8.01
CA PHE A 76 -15.01 -2.50 -9.29
C PHE A 76 -14.45 -1.45 -10.23
N VAL A 77 -13.23 -1.64 -10.72
CA VAL A 77 -12.62 -0.74 -11.72
C VAL A 77 -12.05 -1.57 -12.85
N ALA A 78 -12.66 -1.52 -14.04
CA ALA A 78 -12.15 -2.23 -15.21
C ALA A 78 -11.26 -1.33 -16.09
N CYS A 79 -10.18 -1.89 -16.61
CA CYS A 79 -9.18 -1.20 -17.42
C CYS A 79 -8.86 -1.99 -18.70
N PRO A 80 -9.53 -1.71 -19.84
CA PRO A 80 -9.54 -2.65 -20.94
C PRO A 80 -8.29 -2.78 -21.81
N GLN A 81 -7.35 -1.83 -22.03
CA GLN A 81 -6.21 -2.19 -22.93
C GLN A 81 -4.89 -1.39 -23.11
N LYS A 82 -4.55 -0.27 -22.45
CA LYS A 82 -3.29 0.45 -22.83
C LYS A 82 -2.10 0.54 -21.86
N ASP A 83 -2.27 0.45 -20.55
CA ASP A 83 -1.14 0.58 -19.59
C ASP A 83 -1.32 -0.35 -18.39
N ARG A 84 -1.54 -1.63 -18.67
CA ARG A 84 -2.06 -2.61 -17.70
C ARG A 84 -1.24 -2.69 -16.41
N GLN A 85 0.09 -2.75 -16.49
CA GLN A 85 0.95 -2.95 -15.31
C GLN A 85 1.06 -1.72 -14.42
N GLU A 86 1.35 -0.54 -14.99
CA GLU A 86 1.45 0.70 -14.21
C GLU A 86 0.10 1.11 -13.62
N LYS A 87 -0.98 0.98 -14.41
CA LYS A 87 -2.34 1.22 -13.91
C LYS A 87 -2.72 0.22 -12.82
N GLN A 88 -2.36 -1.06 -12.96
CA GLN A 88 -2.63 -2.08 -11.94
C GLN A 88 -1.98 -1.69 -10.60
N ALA A 89 -0.67 -1.44 -10.60
CA ALA A 89 0.06 -1.10 -9.38
C ALA A 89 -0.53 0.12 -8.67
N ARG A 90 -0.81 1.18 -9.44
CA ARG A 90 -1.43 2.41 -8.92
C ARG A 90 -2.84 2.17 -8.36
N LEU A 91 -3.67 1.40 -9.07
CA LEU A 91 -5.04 1.12 -8.63
C LEU A 91 -5.07 0.22 -7.39
N VAL A 92 -4.21 -0.78 -7.31
CA VAL A 92 -4.07 -1.64 -6.13
C VAL A 92 -3.60 -0.81 -4.94
N MET A 93 -2.58 0.04 -5.10
CA MET A 93 -2.12 0.93 -4.04
C MET A 93 -3.26 1.85 -3.58
N ARG A 94 -3.96 2.50 -4.51
CA ARG A 94 -5.09 3.38 -4.21
C ARG A 94 -6.23 2.67 -3.49
N ALA A 95 -6.47 1.38 -3.76
CA ALA A 95 -7.43 0.57 -3.01
C ALA A 95 -6.99 0.36 -1.56
N ILE A 96 -5.70 0.13 -1.32
CA ILE A 96 -5.17 -0.01 0.05
C ILE A 96 -5.30 1.32 0.80
N GLU A 97 -4.95 2.43 0.17
CA GLU A 97 -5.10 3.78 0.74
C GLU A 97 -6.56 4.07 1.10
N PHE A 98 -7.48 3.79 0.18
CA PHE A 98 -8.93 3.88 0.41
C PHE A 98 -9.36 3.07 1.64
N LEU A 99 -8.93 1.81 1.74
CA LEU A 99 -9.31 0.92 2.84
C LEU A 99 -8.72 1.38 4.18
N TYR A 100 -7.47 1.84 4.21
CA TYR A 100 -6.86 2.42 5.40
C TYR A 100 -7.60 3.69 5.84
N HIS A 101 -7.97 4.55 4.89
CA HIS A 101 -8.73 5.75 5.17
C HIS A 101 -10.16 5.42 5.67
N LEU A 102 -10.83 4.44 5.06
CA LEU A 102 -12.13 3.96 5.52
C LEU A 102 -12.06 3.45 6.96
N LYS A 103 -11.10 2.55 7.25
CA LYS A 103 -10.86 2.02 8.60
C LYS A 103 -10.55 3.15 9.58
N ALA A 104 -9.76 4.14 9.17
CA ALA A 104 -9.44 5.31 9.99
C ALA A 104 -10.70 6.08 10.40
N ARG A 105 -11.55 6.44 9.44
CA ARG A 105 -12.78 7.20 9.71
C ARG A 105 -13.75 6.42 10.59
N LEU A 106 -13.90 5.11 10.36
CA LEU A 106 -14.71 4.24 11.22
C LEU A 106 -14.14 4.12 12.64
N ARG A 107 -12.81 4.11 12.77
CA ARG A 107 -12.10 4.01 14.05
C ARG A 107 -12.11 5.31 14.85
N PHE A 108 -12.00 6.46 14.21
CA PHE A 108 -11.82 7.74 14.91
C PHE A 108 -13.09 8.56 15.05
N ARG A 109 -14.15 8.25 14.29
CA ARG A 109 -15.48 8.83 14.56
C ARG A 109 -15.90 8.59 16.02
N SER A 110 -16.43 9.65 16.63
CA SER A 110 -16.87 9.64 18.03
C SER A 110 -17.83 8.49 18.30
N ALA A 111 -17.41 7.56 19.16
CA ALA A 111 -18.31 6.53 19.68
C ALA A 111 -19.36 7.21 20.59
N PRO A 112 -20.62 6.75 20.61
CA PRO A 112 -21.60 7.26 21.54
C PRO A 112 -21.12 6.98 22.97
N GLU A 113 -21.27 7.95 23.87
CA GLU A 113 -20.73 7.91 25.24
C GLU A 113 -21.38 6.89 26.18
N SER A 114 -22.28 6.03 25.71
CA SER A 114 -23.09 5.16 26.57
C SER A 114 -23.20 3.71 26.06
N GLY A 115 -22.68 2.76 26.86
CA GLY A 115 -23.01 1.33 26.80
C GLY A 115 -21.84 0.36 26.66
N ASP A 116 -22.07 -0.89 27.09
CA ASP A 116 -21.21 -2.08 26.91
C ASP A 116 -21.14 -2.58 25.45
N ALA A 117 -21.65 -1.80 24.49
CA ALA A 117 -21.62 -2.18 23.09
C ALA A 117 -20.18 -2.11 22.53
N PRO A 118 -19.78 -3.05 21.65
CA PRO A 118 -18.48 -2.98 20.99
C PRO A 118 -18.35 -1.63 20.27
N ARG A 119 -17.38 -0.84 20.73
CA ARG A 119 -17.39 0.62 20.56
C ARG A 119 -17.26 1.08 19.11
N ARG A 120 -16.74 0.23 18.20
CA ARG A 120 -16.33 0.63 16.84
C ARG A 120 -16.41 -0.56 15.90
N PHE A 121 -16.90 -0.35 14.67
CA PHE A 121 -16.78 -1.35 13.61
C PHE A 121 -15.32 -1.48 13.18
N ASP A 122 -14.91 -2.70 12.90
CA ASP A 122 -13.70 -2.98 12.15
C ASP A 122 -14.09 -3.56 10.78
N VAL A 123 -13.23 -3.38 9.78
CA VAL A 123 -13.49 -3.78 8.40
C VAL A 123 -12.38 -4.71 7.93
N GLY A 124 -12.79 -5.86 7.40
CA GLY A 124 -11.93 -6.79 6.69
C GLY A 124 -12.12 -6.56 5.20
N ALA A 125 -11.05 -6.67 4.42
CA ALA A 125 -11.11 -6.42 2.99
C ALA A 125 -10.26 -7.39 2.19
N GLY A 126 -10.71 -7.65 0.95
CA GLY A 126 -9.98 -8.42 -0.05
C GLY A 126 -9.80 -7.59 -1.30
N VAL A 127 -8.56 -7.52 -1.78
CA VAL A 127 -8.18 -6.83 -3.02
C VAL A 127 -7.63 -7.83 -4.02
N HIS A 128 -8.20 -7.84 -5.21
CA HIS A 128 -7.76 -8.67 -6.31
C HIS A 128 -7.67 -7.89 -7.61
N TRP A 129 -6.72 -8.31 -8.45
CA TRP A 129 -6.62 -7.88 -9.83
C TRP A 129 -6.71 -9.10 -10.73
N GLY A 130 -7.65 -9.11 -11.67
CA GLY A 130 -7.84 -10.26 -12.53
C GLY A 130 -8.77 -10.06 -13.72
N PRO A 131 -8.84 -11.06 -14.60
CA PRO A 131 -9.60 -10.97 -15.84
C PRO A 131 -11.11 -11.03 -15.60
N VAL A 132 -11.84 -10.18 -16.31
CA VAL A 132 -13.30 -10.10 -16.29
C VAL A 132 -13.86 -10.00 -17.71
N VAL A 133 -15.12 -10.41 -17.86
CA VAL A 133 -15.93 -10.20 -19.05
C VAL A 133 -16.78 -8.96 -18.83
N LEU A 134 -16.65 -7.98 -19.73
CA LEU A 134 -17.42 -6.76 -19.70
C LEU A 134 -18.76 -6.95 -20.40
N THR A 135 -19.82 -6.52 -19.73
CA THR A 135 -21.17 -6.45 -20.28
C THR A 135 -21.39 -5.08 -20.91
N ILE A 136 -21.86 -5.05 -22.15
CA ILE A 136 -22.03 -3.81 -22.91
C ILE A 136 -23.51 -3.48 -23.00
N SER A 137 -23.88 -2.25 -22.63
CA SER A 137 -25.18 -1.66 -22.93
C SER A 137 -25.10 -0.88 -24.24
N ARG A 138 -26.10 -1.06 -25.11
CA ARG A 138 -26.22 -0.29 -26.35
C ARG A 138 -27.44 0.60 -26.30
N GLU A 139 -27.23 1.90 -26.29
CA GLU A 139 -28.27 2.93 -26.32
C GLU A 139 -27.87 4.03 -27.30
N ASN A 140 -28.80 4.46 -28.18
CA ASN A 140 -28.59 5.56 -29.13
C ASN A 140 -27.30 5.46 -29.98
N ASN A 141 -27.00 4.28 -30.53
CA ASN A 141 -25.77 3.97 -31.28
C ASN A 141 -24.45 4.17 -30.49
N ARG A 142 -24.51 4.28 -29.16
CA ARG A 142 -23.34 4.26 -28.28
C ARG A 142 -23.29 2.95 -27.50
N SER A 143 -22.09 2.40 -27.36
CA SER A 143 -21.81 1.20 -26.57
C SER A 143 -21.08 1.60 -25.30
N THR A 144 -21.67 1.37 -24.13
CA THR A 144 -21.06 1.67 -22.83
C THR A 144 -20.89 0.40 -22.01
N ILE A 145 -19.87 0.36 -21.15
CA ILE A 145 -19.69 -0.74 -20.21
C ILE A 145 -20.73 -0.60 -19.11
N ALA A 146 -21.59 -1.61 -18.98
CA ALA A 146 -22.72 -1.62 -18.05
C ALA A 146 -22.41 -2.38 -16.74
N GLY A 147 -21.40 -3.24 -16.78
CA GLY A 147 -21.05 -4.13 -15.69
C GLY A 147 -19.97 -5.11 -16.10
N MET A 148 -19.53 -5.92 -15.15
CA MET A 148 -18.52 -6.94 -15.36
C MET A 148 -18.92 -8.24 -14.67
N GLU A 149 -18.55 -9.36 -15.28
CA GLU A 149 -18.82 -10.71 -14.81
C GLU A 149 -17.55 -11.54 -14.91
N GLY A 150 -17.34 -12.50 -14.00
CA GLY A 150 -16.21 -13.40 -14.13
C GLY A 150 -15.78 -14.07 -12.84
N TYR A 151 -14.94 -15.09 -13.01
CA TYR A 151 -14.37 -15.84 -11.90
C TYR A 151 -13.53 -14.97 -10.96
N ALA A 152 -12.85 -13.94 -11.47
CA ALA A 152 -12.06 -13.00 -10.66
C ALA A 152 -12.88 -12.32 -9.55
N ILE A 153 -14.19 -12.05 -9.78
CA ILE A 153 -15.08 -11.46 -8.77
C ILE A 153 -15.29 -12.43 -7.61
N ASN A 154 -15.57 -13.70 -7.94
CA ASN A 154 -15.73 -14.76 -6.94
C ASN A 154 -14.43 -15.02 -6.18
N TYR A 155 -13.29 -14.95 -6.86
CA TYR A 155 -11.98 -15.08 -6.26
C TYR A 155 -11.72 -13.95 -5.26
N ALA A 156 -11.95 -12.69 -5.64
CA ALA A 156 -11.81 -11.53 -4.78
C ALA A 156 -12.67 -11.62 -3.51
N LYS A 157 -13.92 -12.09 -3.63
CA LYS A 157 -14.80 -12.32 -2.47
C LYS A 157 -14.23 -13.37 -1.51
N ARG A 158 -13.54 -14.39 -2.02
CA ARG A 158 -12.88 -15.40 -1.18
C ARG A 158 -11.61 -14.86 -0.52
N VAL A 159 -10.87 -13.98 -1.18
CA VAL A 159 -9.75 -13.25 -0.57
C VAL A 159 -10.27 -12.38 0.59
N GLU A 160 -11.37 -11.65 0.40
CA GLU A 160 -12.01 -10.89 1.47
C GLU A 160 -12.42 -11.80 2.63
N SER A 161 -13.04 -12.94 2.36
CA SER A 161 -13.50 -13.83 3.44
C SER A 161 -12.36 -14.36 4.33
N CYS A 162 -11.13 -14.41 3.81
CA CYS A 162 -9.93 -14.73 4.56
C CYS A 162 -9.42 -13.58 5.44
N SER A 163 -9.87 -12.33 5.23
CA SER A 163 -9.42 -11.14 5.98
C SER A 163 -9.57 -11.27 7.48
N ARG A 164 -10.55 -12.05 7.94
CA ARG A 164 -10.80 -12.37 9.35
C ARG A 164 -9.68 -13.18 10.01
N GLN A 165 -8.77 -13.74 9.22
CA GLN A 165 -7.57 -14.47 9.67
C GLN A 165 -6.34 -13.56 9.74
N GLY A 166 -6.44 -12.31 9.26
CA GLY A 166 -5.36 -11.34 9.32
C GLY A 166 -5.00 -10.96 10.76
N GLU A 167 -3.71 -10.76 11.01
CA GLU A 167 -3.16 -10.41 12.32
C GLU A 167 -2.83 -8.92 12.43
N HIS A 168 -2.71 -8.21 11.30
CA HIS A 168 -2.24 -6.83 11.25
C HIS A 168 -3.36 -5.85 10.89
N SER A 169 -3.77 -5.78 9.63
CA SER A 169 -4.74 -4.80 9.11
C SER A 169 -6.09 -5.41 8.72
N ALA A 170 -6.16 -6.72 8.57
CA ALA A 170 -7.27 -7.42 7.91
C ALA A 170 -7.52 -6.94 6.47
N ILE A 171 -6.53 -6.40 5.78
CA ILE A 171 -6.58 -6.09 4.35
C ILE A 171 -5.73 -7.13 3.62
N LEU A 172 -6.39 -8.07 2.96
CA LEU A 172 -5.72 -9.13 2.19
C LEU A 172 -5.68 -8.82 0.71
N LEU A 173 -4.56 -9.18 0.11
CA LEU A 173 -4.28 -9.09 -1.31
C LEU A 173 -4.13 -10.50 -1.88
N SER A 174 -4.69 -10.70 -3.06
CA SER A 174 -4.29 -11.83 -3.91
C SER A 174 -2.81 -11.75 -4.31
N SER A 175 -2.24 -12.88 -4.73
CA SER A 175 -0.90 -12.94 -5.32
C SER A 175 -0.70 -12.01 -6.52
N GLU A 176 -1.73 -11.83 -7.36
CA GLU A 176 -1.69 -10.94 -8.52
C GLU A 176 -1.64 -9.47 -8.09
N ALA A 177 -2.39 -9.10 -7.05
CA ALA A 177 -2.40 -7.75 -6.52
C ALA A 177 -1.07 -7.42 -5.81
N SER A 178 -0.55 -8.33 -4.98
CA SER A 178 0.68 -8.09 -4.21
C SER A 178 1.91 -7.88 -5.09
N LYS A 179 2.08 -8.69 -6.15
CA LYS A 179 3.19 -8.57 -7.11
C LYS A 179 3.24 -7.21 -7.81
N SER A 180 2.11 -6.53 -7.95
CA SER A 180 2.09 -5.19 -8.56
C SER A 180 2.69 -4.10 -7.66
N LEU A 181 2.86 -4.38 -6.37
CA LEU A 181 3.28 -3.39 -5.36
C LEU A 181 4.79 -3.40 -5.06
N GLU A 182 5.61 -4.12 -5.83
CA GLU A 182 7.05 -4.29 -5.57
C GLU A 182 7.82 -2.95 -5.42
N PHE A 183 7.36 -1.91 -6.11
CA PHE A 183 7.97 -0.58 -6.10
C PHE A 183 7.34 0.40 -5.11
N TYR A 184 6.35 -0.05 -4.31
CA TYR A 184 5.70 0.79 -3.31
C TYR A 184 6.29 0.54 -1.91
N PRO A 185 6.32 1.56 -1.05
CA PRO A 185 6.76 1.44 0.34
C PRO A 185 5.71 0.71 1.20
N ILE A 186 5.41 -0.55 0.85
CA ILE A 186 4.45 -1.41 1.54
C ILE A 186 5.13 -2.68 2.04
N VAL A 187 4.75 -3.12 3.23
CA VAL A 187 5.20 -4.35 3.87
C VAL A 187 4.04 -5.32 3.93
N LEU A 188 4.27 -6.51 3.39
CA LEU A 188 3.29 -7.57 3.30
C LEU A 188 3.74 -8.76 4.15
N SER A 189 2.81 -9.37 4.88
CA SER A 189 2.99 -10.67 5.52
C SER A 189 2.23 -11.72 4.71
N SER A 190 2.83 -12.90 4.52
CA SER A 190 2.18 -13.98 3.78
C SER A 190 1.27 -14.79 4.71
N LEU A 191 0.09 -15.12 4.21
CA LEU A 191 -0.89 -15.96 4.86
C LEU A 191 -1.22 -17.11 3.91
N ARG A 192 -1.02 -18.34 4.38
CA ARG A 192 -1.45 -19.54 3.65
C ARG A 192 -2.78 -20.01 4.20
N GLY A 193 -3.78 -20.09 3.34
CA GLY A 193 -5.12 -20.51 3.70
C GLY A 193 -5.84 -21.22 2.57
N GLY A 194 -6.81 -22.04 2.95
CA GLY A 194 -7.69 -22.70 1.97
C GLY A 194 -8.76 -21.73 1.49
N LEU A 195 -8.82 -21.52 0.16
CA LEU A 195 -9.95 -20.85 -0.47
C LEU A 195 -11.00 -21.90 -0.83
N LYS A 196 -12.10 -21.94 -0.09
CA LYS A 196 -13.19 -22.92 -0.24
C LYS A 196 -13.58 -23.09 -1.72
N GLY A 197 -13.30 -24.26 -2.30
CA GLY A 197 -13.66 -24.61 -3.67
C GLY A 197 -12.72 -24.05 -4.75
N ILE A 198 -11.45 -23.74 -4.41
CA ILE A 198 -10.35 -23.45 -5.34
C ILE A 198 -9.19 -24.37 -5.04
N ASP A 199 -8.52 -24.11 -3.92
CA ASP A 199 -7.31 -24.78 -3.50
C ASP A 199 -7.21 -24.65 -1.98
N GLU A 200 -6.70 -25.69 -1.35
CA GLU A 200 -6.46 -25.76 0.09
C GLU A 200 -5.20 -24.98 0.50
N ASN A 201 -4.32 -24.64 -0.46
CA ASN A 201 -3.08 -23.91 -0.23
C ASN A 201 -2.91 -22.70 -1.15
N VAL A 202 -3.74 -21.67 -0.96
CA VAL A 202 -3.55 -20.38 -1.63
C VAL A 202 -2.68 -19.48 -0.76
N GLU A 203 -1.71 -18.82 -1.40
CA GLU A 203 -0.92 -17.77 -0.76
C GLU A 203 -1.60 -16.41 -0.97
N LEU A 204 -1.99 -15.80 0.15
CA LEU A 204 -2.53 -14.46 0.26
C LEU A 204 -1.53 -13.58 1.00
N TYR A 205 -1.69 -12.27 0.88
CA TYR A 205 -0.78 -11.31 1.50
C TYR A 205 -1.57 -10.29 2.30
N GLU A 206 -1.31 -10.19 3.60
CA GLU A 206 -1.86 -9.12 4.42
C GLU A 206 -0.99 -7.88 4.34
N VAL A 207 -1.62 -6.71 4.27
CA VAL A 207 -0.90 -5.44 4.44
C VAL A 207 -0.50 -5.29 5.92
N GLU A 208 0.77 -5.47 6.21
CA GLU A 208 1.32 -5.35 7.56
C GLU A 208 1.52 -3.87 7.93
N SER A 209 2.15 -3.12 7.04
CA SER A 209 2.43 -1.69 7.17
C SER A 209 2.65 -1.06 5.80
N GLY A 210 2.52 0.26 5.68
CA GLY A 210 2.73 0.98 4.43
C GLY A 210 2.88 2.48 4.64
N LEU A 211 3.53 3.15 3.68
CA LEU A 211 3.51 4.59 3.55
C LEU A 211 2.50 4.99 2.47
N PHE A 212 1.44 5.67 2.88
CA PHE A 212 0.32 6.11 2.05
C PHE A 212 0.40 7.64 1.90
N ASP A 213 1.30 8.12 1.06
CA ASP A 213 1.54 9.55 0.84
C ASP A 213 0.55 10.19 -0.16
N HIS A 214 -0.43 9.43 -0.64
CA HIS A 214 -1.51 9.91 -1.51
C HIS A 214 -2.91 9.73 -0.90
N LEU A 215 -3.01 9.70 0.44
CA LEU A 215 -4.30 9.77 1.10
C LEU A 215 -5.02 11.08 0.70
N GLU A 216 -6.23 10.96 0.12
CA GLU A 216 -7.09 12.09 -0.24
C GLU A 216 -7.72 12.79 1.00
N LEU A 217 -6.86 13.35 1.84
CA LEU A 217 -7.23 14.15 3.01
C LEU A 217 -7.69 15.54 2.56
N ARG A 218 -8.81 15.98 3.12
CA ARG A 218 -9.42 17.29 2.83
C ARG A 218 -9.54 18.09 4.12
N GLN A 219 -8.88 19.25 4.18
CA GLN A 219 -8.94 20.11 5.37
C GLN A 219 -10.35 20.65 5.67
N ASP A 220 -11.21 20.74 4.65
CA ASP A 220 -12.60 21.16 4.77
C ASP A 220 -13.56 20.03 5.19
N ASP A 221 -13.07 18.79 5.26
CA ASP A 221 -13.83 17.62 5.72
C ASP A 221 -13.58 17.39 7.23
N GLU A 222 -14.65 17.38 8.02
CA GLU A 222 -14.58 17.27 9.48
C GLU A 222 -13.93 15.95 9.94
N ASP A 223 -14.21 14.83 9.25
CA ASP A 223 -13.64 13.52 9.59
C ASP A 223 -12.14 13.50 9.29
N ASP A 224 -11.68 14.12 8.19
CA ASP A 224 -10.26 14.24 7.86
C ASP A 224 -9.53 15.15 8.85
N GLY A 225 -10.15 16.28 9.21
CA GLY A 225 -9.64 17.14 10.27
C GLY A 225 -9.52 16.40 11.61
N LEU A 226 -10.47 15.52 11.93
CA LEU A 226 -10.40 14.66 13.12
C LEU A 226 -9.27 13.63 13.02
N LEU A 227 -9.12 12.97 11.86
CA LEU A 227 -8.04 12.02 11.60
C LEU A 227 -6.66 12.66 11.79
N ILE A 228 -6.45 13.87 11.26
CA ILE A 228 -5.19 14.62 11.43
C ILE A 228 -4.94 14.91 12.91
N ARG A 229 -5.94 15.42 13.64
CA ARG A 229 -5.82 15.69 15.07
C ARG A 229 -5.50 14.43 15.88
N GLU A 230 -6.15 13.31 15.58
CA GLU A 230 -5.89 12.03 16.24
C GLU A 230 -4.49 11.51 15.91
N ALA A 231 -4.03 11.63 14.67
CA ALA A 231 -2.66 11.28 14.29
C ALA A 231 -1.64 12.07 15.10
N GLU A 232 -1.82 13.39 15.24
CA GLU A 232 -0.93 14.20 16.06
C GLU A 232 -0.99 13.85 17.55
N ARG A 233 -2.18 13.53 18.07
CA ARG A 233 -2.40 13.15 19.48
C ARG A 233 -1.67 11.85 19.79
N LEU A 234 -1.80 10.84 18.93
CA LEU A 234 -1.11 9.56 19.05
C LEU A 234 0.41 9.69 19.08
N CYS A 235 0.99 10.70 18.43
CA CYS A 235 2.43 10.97 18.51
C CYS A 235 2.89 11.65 19.80
N ARG A 236 1.97 12.22 20.59
CA ARG A 236 2.30 12.96 21.83
C ARG A 236 2.13 12.11 23.08
N GLU A 237 1.19 11.18 23.06
CA GLU A 237 0.86 10.36 24.23
C GLU A 237 1.63 9.03 24.17
N PRO A 238 2.28 8.58 25.26
CA PRO A 238 3.00 7.30 25.34
C PRO A 238 2.03 6.11 25.41
N ILE A 239 1.06 6.08 24.50
CA ILE A 239 0.09 5.00 24.40
C ILE A 239 0.75 3.88 23.59
N SER A 240 0.65 2.65 24.12
CA SER A 240 0.82 1.45 23.32
C SER A 240 -0.16 1.53 22.15
N ILE A 241 0.32 1.85 20.95
CA ILE A 241 -0.54 1.76 19.77
C ILE A 241 -0.74 0.27 19.53
N ASP A 242 -1.89 -0.22 20.00
CA ASP A 242 -2.23 -1.65 20.06
C ASP A 242 -2.31 -2.33 18.68
N SER A 243 -2.15 -1.57 17.59
CA SER A 243 -2.19 -2.12 16.24
C SER A 243 -1.24 -1.42 15.27
N GLN A 244 -0.45 -2.23 14.56
CA GLN A 244 0.57 -1.79 13.62
C GLN A 244 -0.01 -0.96 12.45
N TRP A 245 -1.22 -1.30 11.96
CA TRP A 245 -1.82 -0.53 10.87
C TRP A 245 -2.18 0.91 11.29
N ILE A 246 -2.52 1.14 12.57
CA ILE A 246 -2.75 2.50 13.09
C ILE A 246 -1.44 3.29 13.04
N LYS A 247 -0.31 2.63 13.31
CA LYS A 247 1.00 3.29 13.18
C LYS A 247 1.31 3.68 11.75
N ALA A 248 1.18 2.74 10.82
CA ALA A 248 1.36 2.98 9.40
C ALA A 248 0.49 4.15 8.91
N LEU A 249 -0.80 4.15 9.28
CA LEU A 249 -1.74 5.22 8.97
C LEU A 249 -1.30 6.58 9.54
N THR A 250 -0.98 6.63 10.83
CA THR A 250 -0.58 7.88 11.50
C THR A 250 0.64 8.49 10.82
N VAL A 251 1.64 7.66 10.50
CA VAL A 251 2.83 8.09 9.78
C VAL A 251 2.49 8.62 8.39
N SER A 252 1.56 7.95 7.70
CA SER A 252 1.09 8.33 6.37
C SER A 252 0.31 9.64 6.36
N VAL A 253 -0.55 9.86 7.35
CA VAL A 253 -1.26 11.15 7.53
C VAL A 253 -0.27 12.29 7.76
N LEU A 254 0.71 12.09 8.64
CA LEU A 254 1.76 13.09 8.88
C LEU A 254 2.63 13.34 7.64
N GLU A 255 2.87 12.32 6.82
CA GLU A 255 3.59 12.46 5.55
C GLU A 255 2.78 13.26 4.52
N CYS A 256 1.48 13.00 4.40
CA CYS A 256 0.58 13.79 3.55
C CYS A 256 0.59 15.26 3.97
N GLU A 257 0.45 15.55 5.26
CA GLU A 257 0.51 16.91 5.78
C GLU A 257 1.87 17.58 5.57
N LEU A 258 2.96 16.83 5.75
CA LEU A 258 4.33 17.31 5.53
C LEU A 258 4.60 17.67 4.06
N THR A 259 4.09 16.85 3.14
CA THR A 259 4.26 17.06 1.69
C THR A 259 3.32 18.13 1.15
N GLY A 260 2.14 18.28 1.75
CA GLY A 260 1.12 19.27 1.38
C GLY A 260 1.36 20.68 1.91
N THR A 261 2.26 20.88 2.89
CA THR A 261 2.60 22.22 3.42
C THR A 261 3.94 22.75 2.89
N ASP A 262 3.91 24.02 2.46
CA ASP A 262 5.09 24.80 2.08
C ASP A 262 5.70 25.56 3.28
N ILE A 263 5.04 25.54 4.44
CA ILE A 263 5.47 26.31 5.62
C ILE A 263 6.61 25.55 6.32
N PRO A 264 7.85 26.09 6.37
CA PRO A 264 9.01 25.37 6.90
C PRO A 264 8.86 24.90 8.35
N ASP A 265 8.21 25.70 9.19
CA ASP A 265 7.98 25.37 10.60
C ASP A 265 6.96 24.24 10.76
N GLU A 266 5.94 24.17 9.90
CA GLU A 266 4.99 23.05 9.87
C GLU A 266 5.66 21.76 9.39
N ARG A 267 6.47 21.83 8.32
CA ARG A 267 7.26 20.68 7.86
C ARG A 267 8.16 20.14 8.99
N ARG A 268 8.82 21.03 9.73
CA ARG A 268 9.66 20.66 10.89
C ARG A 268 8.82 20.05 12.01
N ARG A 269 7.64 20.61 12.30
CA ARG A 269 6.70 20.06 13.30
C ARG A 269 6.28 18.62 12.92
N TYR A 270 5.84 18.38 11.68
CA TYR A 270 5.41 17.06 11.24
C TYR A 270 6.57 16.04 11.23
N ARG A 271 7.78 16.43 10.80
CA ARG A 271 8.99 15.60 10.97
C ARG A 271 9.23 15.23 12.43
N ASN A 272 9.12 16.20 13.34
CA ASN A 272 9.30 15.95 14.78
C ASN A 272 8.24 14.98 15.32
N LEU A 273 7.00 15.04 14.85
CA LEU A 273 5.95 14.08 15.22
C LEU A 273 6.26 12.67 14.69
N GLN A 274 6.67 12.53 13.42
CA GLN A 274 7.12 11.27 12.84
C GLN A 274 8.31 10.68 13.63
N TYR A 275 9.27 11.50 14.06
CA TYR A 275 10.38 11.03 14.89
C TYR A 275 9.93 10.55 16.26
N LYS A 276 9.05 11.30 16.94
CA LYS A 276 8.50 10.87 18.23
C LYS A 276 7.82 9.52 18.10
N MET A 277 7.03 9.33 17.03
CA MET A 277 6.36 8.07 16.71
C MET A 277 7.32 6.86 16.70
N ALA A 278 8.51 7.02 16.12
CA ALA A 278 9.51 5.96 16.06
C ALA A 278 10.10 5.54 17.42
N TRP A 279 9.85 6.29 18.49
CA TRP A 279 10.35 6.02 19.84
C TRP A 279 9.27 5.58 20.84
N HIS A 280 7.99 5.51 20.43
CA HIS A 280 6.87 5.14 21.33
C HIS A 280 6.88 3.66 21.75
N SER A 281 7.59 2.77 21.05
CA SER A 281 7.79 1.38 21.49
C SER A 281 9.14 0.85 21.01
N ALA A 282 10.04 0.54 21.95
CA ALA A 282 11.33 -0.08 21.65
C ALA A 282 11.19 -1.54 21.14
N LYS A 283 10.03 -2.16 21.33
CA LYS A 283 9.75 -3.54 20.87
C LYS A 283 9.18 -3.59 19.45
N GLU A 284 8.57 -2.51 18.97
CA GLU A 284 7.86 -2.47 17.69
C GLU A 284 8.50 -1.44 16.77
N HIS A 285 9.54 -1.87 16.07
CA HIS A 285 10.10 -1.07 14.98
C HIS A 285 9.24 -1.27 13.74
N ASP A 286 8.32 -0.33 13.49
CA ASP A 286 7.61 -0.28 12.21
C ASP A 286 8.63 -0.09 11.07
N PRO A 287 8.66 -1.00 10.08
CA PRO A 287 9.60 -0.90 8.96
C PRO A 287 9.46 0.40 8.17
N ILE A 288 8.27 1.03 8.14
CA ILE A 288 8.04 2.28 7.41
C ILE A 288 8.73 3.47 8.07
N LEU A 289 8.81 3.50 9.41
CA LEU A 289 9.53 4.55 10.12
C LEU A 289 11.04 4.47 9.87
N ILE A 290 11.60 3.26 9.81
CA ILE A 290 13.00 3.06 9.44
C ILE A 290 13.21 3.42 7.96
N TYR A 291 12.24 3.12 7.11
CA TYR A 291 12.28 3.44 5.69
C TYR A 291 12.38 4.97 5.48
N LEU A 292 11.56 5.74 6.20
CA LEU A 292 11.60 7.20 6.17
C LEU A 292 12.96 7.76 6.62
N ARG A 293 13.57 7.19 7.66
CA ARG A 293 14.95 7.56 8.08
C ARG A 293 15.99 7.24 7.00
N GLY A 294 15.82 6.13 6.29
CA GLY A 294 16.64 5.78 5.12
C GLY A 294 16.51 6.83 4.00
N ARG A 295 15.27 7.26 3.72
CA ARG A 295 14.98 8.33 2.74
C ARG A 295 15.62 9.68 3.14
N GLU A 296 15.58 10.06 4.41
CA GLU A 296 16.25 11.28 4.89
C GLU A 296 17.78 11.20 4.78
N CYS A 297 18.35 10.01 5.03
CA CYS A 297 19.78 9.77 4.81
C CYS A 297 20.14 9.95 3.33
N ARG A 298 19.30 9.47 2.40
CA ARG A 298 19.47 9.69 0.96
C ARG A 298 19.49 11.16 0.59
N GLU A 299 18.51 11.92 1.06
CA GLU A 299 18.41 13.36 0.81
C GLU A 299 19.66 14.09 1.32
N SER A 300 20.21 13.64 2.44
CA SER A 300 21.45 14.14 3.03
C SER A 300 22.74 13.53 2.47
N LYS A 301 22.65 12.65 1.46
CA LYS A 301 23.77 11.88 0.86
C LYS A 301 24.58 11.05 1.88
N GLN A 302 23.96 10.61 2.97
CA GLN A 302 24.55 9.77 4.01
C GLN A 302 24.36 8.28 3.69
N TRP A 303 24.94 7.82 2.57
CA TRP A 303 24.69 6.48 2.01
C TRP A 303 24.98 5.34 2.99
N SER A 304 26.07 5.38 3.75
CA SER A 304 26.40 4.33 4.72
C SER A 304 25.35 4.20 5.83
N ARG A 305 24.65 5.28 6.21
CA ARG A 305 23.54 5.25 7.18
C ARG A 305 22.24 4.75 6.54
N GLU A 306 21.97 5.19 5.31
CA GLU A 306 20.83 4.69 4.51
C GLU A 306 20.88 3.16 4.38
N ILE A 307 22.04 2.59 4.02
CA ILE A 307 22.20 1.14 3.88
C ILE A 307 21.97 0.43 5.22
N ARG A 308 22.44 1.00 6.35
CA ARG A 308 22.18 0.41 7.68
C ARG A 308 20.69 0.33 7.99
N HIS A 309 19.95 1.41 7.73
CA HIS A 309 18.50 1.46 7.96
C HIS A 309 17.76 0.40 7.12
N TYR A 310 18.02 0.33 5.82
CA TYR A 310 17.36 -0.68 5.00
C TYR A 310 17.80 -2.11 5.32
N ARG A 311 19.08 -2.34 5.67
CA ARG A 311 19.49 -3.66 6.15
C ARG A 311 18.72 -4.08 7.41
N ASP A 312 18.53 -3.16 8.35
CA ASP A 312 17.84 -3.48 9.60
C ASP A 312 16.35 -3.78 9.36
N ILE A 313 15.71 -3.13 8.38
CA ILE A 313 14.40 -3.54 7.87
C ILE A 313 14.46 -4.96 7.32
N LEU A 314 15.38 -5.24 6.40
CA LEU A 314 15.42 -6.49 5.64
C LEU A 314 15.79 -7.72 6.46
N LYS A 315 16.45 -7.55 7.61
CA LYS A 315 16.66 -8.62 8.59
C LYS A 315 15.34 -9.16 9.16
N LYS A 316 14.33 -8.31 9.29
CA LYS A 316 13.02 -8.66 9.89
C LYS A 316 11.93 -8.84 8.83
N HIS A 317 11.96 -8.02 7.79
CA HIS A 317 11.00 -8.01 6.69
C HIS A 317 11.75 -8.27 5.38
N PRO A 318 12.25 -9.50 5.16
CA PRO A 318 12.98 -9.82 3.95
C PRO A 318 12.13 -9.53 2.71
N HIS A 319 10.81 -9.68 2.76
CA HIS A 319 9.93 -9.47 1.61
C HIS A 319 9.66 -7.99 1.25
N PHE A 320 10.25 -7.01 1.96
CA PHE A 320 10.08 -5.59 1.64
C PHE A 320 10.92 -5.19 0.42
N VAL A 321 10.42 -5.49 -0.79
CA VAL A 321 11.12 -5.31 -2.09
C VAL A 321 11.56 -3.86 -2.32
N HIS A 322 10.77 -2.87 -1.94
CA HIS A 322 11.16 -1.48 -2.14
C HIS A 322 12.40 -1.08 -1.31
N ALA A 323 12.45 -1.46 -0.03
CA ALA A 323 13.63 -1.20 0.82
C ALA A 323 14.90 -1.87 0.27
N ARG A 324 14.76 -3.05 -0.36
CA ARG A 324 15.84 -3.74 -1.07
C ARG A 324 16.40 -2.91 -2.22
N LEU A 325 15.52 -2.49 -3.13
CA LEU A 325 15.88 -1.68 -4.28
C LEU A 325 16.61 -0.38 -3.85
N LEU A 326 16.11 0.24 -2.78
CA LEU A 326 16.68 1.45 -2.25
C LEU A 326 18.05 1.25 -1.58
N MET A 327 18.22 0.15 -0.84
CA MET A 327 19.52 -0.23 -0.26
C MET A 327 20.58 -0.41 -1.34
N VAL A 328 20.20 -1.04 -2.44
CA VAL A 328 21.06 -1.27 -3.60
C VAL A 328 21.49 0.06 -4.23
N LYS A 329 20.54 0.96 -4.48
CA LYS A 329 20.85 2.30 -5.01
C LYS A 329 21.81 3.06 -4.09
N ALA A 330 21.64 2.93 -2.77
CA ALA A 330 22.56 3.51 -1.80
C ALA A 330 23.96 2.88 -1.84
N CYS A 331 24.05 1.55 -1.95
CA CYS A 331 25.30 0.82 -2.14
C CYS A 331 26.04 1.29 -3.41
N TRP A 332 25.32 1.46 -4.51
CA TRP A 332 25.86 1.97 -5.77
C TRP A 332 26.41 3.39 -5.62
N ASN A 333 25.63 4.30 -5.04
CA ASN A 333 26.05 5.69 -4.81
C ASN A 333 27.30 5.77 -3.91
N LEU A 334 27.39 4.92 -2.88
CA LEU A 334 28.55 4.84 -2.00
C LEU A 334 29.80 4.31 -2.70
N ALA A 335 29.64 3.36 -3.63
CA ALA A 335 30.75 2.82 -4.43
C ALA A 335 31.36 3.87 -5.37
N GLN A 336 30.57 4.83 -5.84
CA GLN A 336 31.05 5.94 -6.66
C GLN A 336 31.89 6.96 -5.86
N GLN A 337 31.72 7.00 -4.54
CA GLN A 337 32.50 7.86 -3.66
C GLN A 337 33.87 7.23 -3.33
N PRO A 338 34.89 8.04 -2.97
CA PRO A 338 36.09 7.56 -2.30
C PRO A 338 35.72 7.13 -0.88
N SER A 339 35.12 5.94 -0.76
CA SER A 339 34.62 5.35 0.48
C SER A 339 35.70 4.58 1.24
N GLU A 340 35.50 4.42 2.55
CA GLU A 340 36.35 3.60 3.41
C GLU A 340 36.29 2.11 2.97
N LYS A 341 37.40 1.37 3.12
CA LYS A 341 37.51 -0.04 2.67
C LYS A 341 36.41 -0.97 3.25
N GLN A 342 35.91 -0.70 4.45
CA GLN A 342 34.87 -1.52 5.10
C GLN A 342 33.52 -1.41 4.39
N ASP A 343 33.15 -0.20 3.97
CA ASP A 343 31.90 0.05 3.25
C ASP A 343 31.88 -0.63 1.88
N ILE A 344 33.03 -0.68 1.20
CA ILE A 344 33.18 -1.34 -0.11
C ILE A 344 32.97 -2.86 -0.01
N LEU A 345 33.54 -3.52 1.00
CA LEU A 345 33.37 -4.95 1.22
C LEU A 345 31.93 -5.30 1.56
N PHE A 346 31.30 -4.49 2.40
CA PHE A 346 29.90 -4.66 2.76
C PHE A 346 28.97 -4.49 1.55
N VAL A 347 29.21 -3.48 0.71
CA VAL A 347 28.48 -3.27 -0.56
C VAL A 347 28.63 -4.46 -1.51
N ARG A 348 29.84 -5.02 -1.65
CA ARG A 348 30.09 -6.22 -2.46
C ARG A 348 29.28 -7.41 -1.98
N ASP A 349 29.30 -7.68 -0.68
CA ASP A 349 28.62 -8.86 -0.12
C ASP A 349 27.10 -8.76 -0.29
N ILE A 350 26.52 -7.56 -0.13
CA ILE A 350 25.11 -7.29 -0.42
C ILE A 350 24.80 -7.48 -1.91
N ALA A 351 25.61 -6.91 -2.81
CA ALA A 351 25.40 -7.04 -4.25
C ALA A 351 25.45 -8.51 -4.71
N LYS A 352 26.35 -9.30 -4.11
CA LYS A 352 26.47 -10.74 -4.37
C LYS A 352 25.23 -11.51 -3.91
N GLU A 353 24.80 -11.31 -2.66
CA GLU A 353 23.59 -11.94 -2.14
C GLU A 353 22.38 -11.65 -3.02
N PHE A 354 22.27 -10.42 -3.53
CA PHE A 354 21.18 -10.01 -4.41
C PHE A 354 21.16 -10.73 -5.75
N LEU A 355 22.29 -10.77 -6.45
CA LEU A 355 22.39 -11.49 -7.72
C LEU A 355 22.16 -12.99 -7.54
N GLU A 356 22.48 -13.57 -6.37
CA GLU A 356 22.27 -14.99 -6.11
C GLU A 356 20.82 -15.33 -5.77
N ARG A 357 20.15 -14.49 -4.97
CA ARG A 357 18.83 -14.82 -4.40
C ARG A 357 17.66 -14.14 -5.11
N TYR A 358 17.90 -12.99 -5.74
CA TYR A 358 16.86 -12.05 -6.13
C TYR A 358 17.03 -11.53 -7.57
N ASP A 359 17.83 -12.21 -8.39
CA ASP A 359 18.10 -11.85 -9.79
C ASP A 359 16.83 -11.58 -10.61
N HIS A 360 15.76 -12.33 -10.36
CA HIS A 360 14.49 -12.20 -11.07
C HIS A 360 13.75 -10.87 -10.84
N PHE A 361 14.11 -10.11 -9.79
CA PHE A 361 13.55 -8.78 -9.52
C PHE A 361 14.33 -7.64 -10.18
N LEU A 362 15.52 -7.91 -10.72
CA LEU A 362 16.36 -6.90 -11.33
C LEU A 362 16.01 -6.77 -12.82
N ASN A 363 15.81 -5.55 -13.31
CA ASN A 363 15.81 -5.35 -14.76
C ASN A 363 17.24 -5.54 -15.32
N ASP A 364 17.38 -5.65 -16.64
CA ASP A 364 18.67 -5.96 -17.27
C ASP A 364 19.76 -4.91 -17.00
N GLU A 365 19.37 -3.62 -16.89
CA GLU A 365 20.28 -2.52 -16.61
C GLU A 365 20.80 -2.61 -15.17
N GLU A 366 19.90 -2.80 -14.20
CA GLU A 366 20.24 -3.04 -12.80
C GLU A 366 21.14 -4.27 -12.69
N ARG A 367 20.76 -5.41 -13.28
CA ARG A 367 21.56 -6.65 -13.28
C ARG A 367 23.00 -6.41 -13.74
N LYS A 368 23.17 -5.60 -14.79
CA LYS A 368 24.48 -5.22 -15.34
C LYS A 368 25.25 -4.31 -14.38
N GLU A 369 24.59 -3.34 -13.76
CA GLU A 369 25.20 -2.45 -12.76
C GLU A 369 25.70 -3.23 -11.53
N PHE A 370 24.93 -4.19 -11.02
CA PHE A 370 25.35 -5.03 -9.92
C PHE A 370 26.57 -5.89 -10.26
N LYS A 371 26.60 -6.49 -11.46
CA LYS A 371 27.78 -7.25 -11.92
C LYS A 371 29.00 -6.36 -12.04
N SER A 372 28.83 -5.16 -12.61
CA SER A 372 29.88 -4.14 -12.67
C SER A 372 30.39 -3.72 -11.27
N LEU A 373 29.50 -3.64 -10.28
CA LEU A 373 29.86 -3.36 -8.89
C LEU A 373 30.70 -4.50 -8.28
N LEU A 374 30.34 -5.76 -8.50
CA LEU A 374 31.15 -6.89 -8.05
C LEU A 374 32.54 -6.92 -8.70
N GLU A 375 32.64 -6.62 -9.99
CA GLU A 375 33.91 -6.53 -10.72
C GLU A 375 34.79 -5.38 -10.19
N THR A 376 34.20 -4.21 -9.96
CA THR A 376 34.91 -3.01 -9.48
C THR A 376 35.40 -3.17 -8.05
N THR A 377 34.63 -3.88 -7.20
CA THR A 377 35.01 -4.15 -5.80
C THR A 377 36.00 -5.31 -5.66
N ALA A 378 36.04 -6.25 -6.60
CA ALA A 378 37.03 -7.33 -6.65
C ALA A 378 38.43 -6.85 -7.04
N ASN A 379 38.53 -5.73 -7.79
CA ASN A 379 39.80 -5.23 -8.30
C ASN A 379 39.89 -3.69 -8.16
N PRO A 380 40.43 -3.16 -7.05
CA PRO A 380 40.43 -1.72 -6.75
C PRO A 380 41.14 -0.84 -7.79
N ASP A 381 42.09 -1.41 -8.55
CA ASP A 381 42.84 -0.71 -9.59
C ASP A 381 42.00 -0.38 -10.84
N THR A 382 40.85 -1.04 -11.02
CA THR A 382 39.92 -0.78 -12.13
C THR A 382 39.22 0.58 -12.01
N LYS A 383 39.09 1.12 -10.78
CA LYS A 383 38.49 2.44 -10.50
C LYS A 383 39.22 3.57 -11.23
N LYS A 384 40.55 3.46 -11.40
CA LYS A 384 41.37 4.43 -12.15
C LYS A 384 41.08 4.42 -13.66
N ARG A 385 40.78 3.26 -14.24
CA ARG A 385 40.50 3.12 -15.68
C ARG A 385 39.11 3.62 -16.07
N HIS A 386 38.09 3.41 -15.24
CA HIS A 386 36.73 3.90 -15.51
C HIS A 386 36.59 5.43 -15.36
N GLN A 387 37.31 6.05 -14.42
CA GLN A 387 37.36 7.51 -14.32
C GLN A 387 38.10 8.16 -15.50
N GLN A 388 39.16 7.52 -16.03
CA GLN A 388 39.85 7.98 -17.23
C GLN A 388 39.01 7.86 -18.51
N ALA A 389 38.16 6.84 -18.63
CA ALA A 389 37.27 6.65 -19.78
C ALA A 389 36.11 7.67 -19.80
N LYS A 390 35.55 8.06 -18.65
CA LYS A 390 34.50 9.10 -18.59
C LYS A 390 35.04 10.53 -18.81
N GLY A 391 36.30 10.79 -18.44
CA GLY A 391 36.95 12.09 -18.70
C GLY A 391 37.38 12.31 -20.15
N SER A 392 37.42 11.26 -20.98
CA SER A 392 37.81 11.31 -22.39
C SER A 392 36.62 11.31 -23.37
N ALA A 393 35.41 11.00 -22.90
CA ALA A 393 34.17 11.12 -23.68
C ALA A 393 33.46 12.49 -23.54
N GLY A 394 33.99 13.39 -22.72
CA GLY A 394 33.47 14.74 -22.48
C GLY A 394 34.41 15.86 -22.94
N LYS A 395 35.30 15.58 -23.90
CA LYS A 395 36.10 16.59 -24.58
C LYS A 395 35.76 16.64 -26.06
#